data_AF-A0A917CWI9-F1
#
_entry.id   AF-A0A917CWI9-F1
#
_cell.length_a   1.000
_cell.length_b   1.000
_cell.length_c   1.000
_cell.angle_alpha   90.00
_cell.angle_beta   90.00
_cell.angle_gamma   90.00
#
_symmetry.space_group_name_H-M   'P 1'
#
loop_
_entity.id
_entity.type
_entity.pdbx_description
1 polymer ?
#
loop_
_entity_poly.entity_id
_entity_poly.type
_entity_poly.pdbx_seq_one_letter_code
_entity_poly.pdbx_strand_id
1 'polypeptide(L)'
;MTYSQRSTHPAASSDIMYLEYQIGKVKDDIEEIRIVQEDYEAKLNFLRTAPGYDPAAGSPAEQDLQAKLAAQREILDNVIQQRVELEAELAKYED
;
A
#
# COMPACT_ATOMS: atom_id res chain seq x y z
N MET A 1 -25.45 -40.19 27.13
CA MET A 1 -25.29 -38.74 26.92
C MET A 1 -23.89 -38.50 26.37
N THR A 2 -23.79 -38.28 25.06
CA THR A 2 -22.53 -37.85 24.44
C THR A 2 -22.76 -36.44 23.94
N TYR A 3 -22.36 -35.46 24.74
CA TYR A 3 -22.23 -34.09 24.29
C TYR A 3 -21.10 -34.06 23.27
N SER A 4 -21.47 -34.10 21.99
CA SER A 4 -20.53 -33.87 20.90
C SER A 4 -20.07 -32.43 21.01
N GLN A 5 -18.81 -32.23 21.41
CA GLN A 5 -18.21 -30.91 21.50
C GLN A 5 -18.19 -30.28 20.11
N ARG A 6 -18.97 -29.20 19.97
CA ARG A 6 -18.91 -28.30 18.84
C ARG A 6 -17.71 -27.34 19.07
N SER A 7 -16.51 -27.88 19.02
CA SER A 7 -15.25 -27.12 18.99
C SER A 7 -14.65 -27.48 17.65
N THR A 8 -14.84 -26.66 16.63
CA THR A 8 -13.95 -25.53 16.29
C THR A 8 -14.71 -24.60 15.32
N HIS A 9 -14.22 -23.38 15.04
CA HIS A 9 -14.55 -22.53 13.86
C HIS A 9 -15.42 -21.24 13.97
N PRO A 10 -16.12 -20.85 15.05
CA PRO A 10 -16.77 -19.52 15.06
C PRO A 10 -15.77 -18.37 15.22
N ALA A 11 -14.79 -18.53 16.13
CA ALA A 11 -13.74 -17.54 16.38
C ALA A 11 -12.78 -17.46 15.19
N ALA A 12 -12.24 -18.60 14.73
CA ALA A 12 -11.38 -18.65 13.56
C ALA A 12 -12.04 -18.10 12.28
N SER A 13 -13.34 -18.34 12.06
CA SER A 13 -14.06 -17.75 10.92
C SER A 13 -14.19 -16.22 11.04
N SER A 14 -14.30 -15.68 12.25
CA SER A 14 -14.35 -14.24 12.49
C SER A 14 -12.98 -13.59 12.29
N ASP A 15 -11.92 -14.28 12.72
CA ASP A 15 -10.53 -13.83 12.56
C ASP A 15 -10.11 -13.83 11.07
N ILE A 16 -10.48 -14.87 10.31
CA ILE A 16 -10.30 -14.93 8.85
C ILE A 16 -10.99 -13.76 8.15
N MET A 17 -12.29 -13.53 8.42
CA MET A 17 -13.04 -12.43 7.79
C MET A 17 -12.42 -11.06 8.12
N TYR A 18 -11.90 -10.89 9.34
CA TYR A 18 -11.22 -9.66 9.73
C TYR A 18 -9.92 -9.47 8.95
N LEU A 19 -9.10 -10.51 8.81
CA LEU A 19 -7.87 -10.46 8.01
C LEU A 19 -8.15 -10.16 6.54
N GLU A 20 -9.14 -10.82 5.93
CA GLU A 20 -9.56 -10.54 4.55
C GLU A 20 -9.99 -9.08 4.37
N TYR A 21 -10.76 -8.54 5.33
CA TYR A 21 -11.16 -7.14 5.32
C TYR A 21 -9.95 -6.20 5.39
N GLN A 22 -8.99 -6.47 6.27
CA GLN A 22 -7.78 -5.67 6.41
C GLN A 22 -6.91 -5.73 5.16
N ILE A 23 -6.76 -6.90 4.54
CA ILE A 23 -6.06 -7.06 3.26
C ILE A 23 -6.76 -6.24 2.17
N GLY A 24 -8.10 -6.24 2.14
CA GLY A 24 -8.88 -5.40 1.24
C GLY A 24 -8.58 -3.92 1.42
N LYS A 25 -8.59 -3.43 2.67
CA LYS A 25 -8.25 -2.04 2.99
C LYS A 25 -6.84 -1.65 2.57
N VAL A 26 -5.87 -2.50 2.88
CA VAL A 26 -4.48 -2.26 2.50
C VAL A 26 -4.30 -2.24 0.98
N LYS A 27 -5.07 -3.04 0.22
CA LYS A 27 -5.07 -2.98 -1.25
C LYS A 27 -5.63 -1.67 -1.78
N ASP A 28 -6.71 -1.17 -1.19
CA ASP A 28 -7.28 0.14 -1.54
C ASP A 28 -6.25 1.27 -1.25
N ASP A 29 -5.61 1.23 -0.08
CA ASP A 29 -4.58 2.21 0.31
C ASP A 29 -3.38 2.20 -0.65
N ILE A 30 -2.92 1.00 -1.08
CA ILE A 30 -1.85 0.86 -2.09
C ILE A 30 -2.24 1.55 -3.40
N GLU A 31 -3.49 1.39 -3.84
CA GLU A 31 -3.97 2.00 -5.08
C GLU A 31 -4.05 3.53 -4.96
N GLU A 32 -4.55 4.05 -3.84
CA GLU A 32 -4.56 5.50 -3.58
C GLU A 32 -3.16 6.10 -3.58
N ILE A 33 -2.19 5.42 -2.93
CA ILE A 33 -0.79 5.86 -2.93
C ILE A 33 -0.22 5.90 -4.34
N ARG A 34 -0.52 4.89 -5.18
CA ARG A 34 -0.06 4.85 -6.58
C ARG A 34 -0.62 6.00 -7.39
N ILE A 35 -1.90 6.32 -7.24
CA ILE A 35 -2.53 7.46 -7.92
C ILE A 35 -1.81 8.76 -7.56
N VAL A 36 -1.44 8.95 -6.29
CA VAL A 36 -0.69 10.13 -5.83
C VAL A 36 0.72 10.15 -6.42
N GLN A 37 1.41 9.00 -6.50
CA GLN A 37 2.72 8.91 -7.14
C GLN A 37 2.64 9.28 -8.63
N GLU A 38 1.65 8.77 -9.35
CA GLU A 38 1.44 9.08 -10.78
C GLU A 38 1.22 10.58 -11.01
N ASP A 39 0.45 11.25 -10.14
CA ASP A 39 0.25 12.70 -10.20
C ASP A 39 1.57 13.48 -10.00
N TYR A 40 2.40 13.07 -9.05
CA TYR A 40 3.72 13.70 -8.84
C TYR A 40 4.68 13.43 -10.01
N GLU A 41 4.68 12.23 -10.58
CA GLU A 41 5.49 11.90 -11.75
C GLU A 41 5.03 12.70 -12.98
N ALA A 42 3.71 12.86 -13.17
CA ALA A 42 3.16 13.70 -14.23
C ALA A 42 3.58 15.17 -14.07
N LYS A 43 3.51 15.72 -12.84
CA LYS A 43 3.97 17.08 -12.53
C LYS A 43 5.46 17.26 -12.79
N LEU A 44 6.29 16.30 -12.38
CA LEU A 44 7.72 16.32 -12.69
C LEU A 44 7.98 16.30 -14.18
N ASN A 45 7.29 15.43 -14.92
CA ASN A 45 7.45 15.35 -16.36
C ASN A 45 7.04 16.66 -17.05
N PHE A 46 5.96 17.28 -16.60
CA PHE A 46 5.54 18.60 -17.08
C PHE A 46 6.62 19.66 -16.87
N LEU A 47 7.23 19.73 -15.68
CA LEU A 47 8.32 20.67 -15.40
C LEU A 47 9.55 20.41 -16.28
N ARG A 48 9.90 19.13 -16.48
CA ARG A 48 11.07 18.71 -17.28
C ARG A 48 10.91 18.95 -18.78
N THR A 49 9.67 18.97 -19.26
CA THR A 49 9.34 19.20 -20.68
C THR A 49 9.00 20.67 -20.96
N ALA A 50 8.98 21.53 -19.94
CA ALA A 50 8.71 22.93 -20.08
C ALA A 50 9.81 23.65 -20.89
N PRO A 51 9.47 24.60 -21.77
CA PRO A 51 10.46 25.41 -22.47
C PRO A 51 11.36 26.17 -21.49
N GLY A 52 12.68 26.08 -21.68
CA GLY A 52 13.65 26.72 -20.79
C GLY A 52 13.96 25.91 -19.53
N TYR A 53 13.51 24.65 -19.44
CA TYR A 53 13.96 23.72 -18.41
C TYR A 53 15.48 23.52 -18.49
N ASP A 54 16.16 23.75 -17.37
CA ASP A 54 17.58 23.44 -17.19
C ASP A 54 17.72 22.35 -16.11
N PRO A 55 18.12 21.12 -16.48
CA PRO A 55 18.30 20.03 -15.53
C PRO A 55 19.46 20.27 -14.54
N ALA A 56 20.43 21.14 -14.89
CA ALA A 56 21.52 21.48 -13.99
C ALA A 56 21.12 22.54 -12.95
N ALA A 57 20.13 23.37 -13.28
CA ALA A 57 19.63 24.40 -12.36
C ALA A 57 18.80 23.82 -11.21
N GLY A 58 18.18 22.65 -11.41
CA GLY A 58 17.45 21.90 -10.39
C GLY A 58 16.43 22.76 -9.63
N SER A 59 15.25 22.98 -10.21
CA SER A 59 14.28 23.89 -9.60
C SER A 59 13.85 23.41 -8.21
N PRO A 60 13.65 24.31 -7.22
CA PRO A 60 13.14 23.93 -5.90
C PRO A 60 11.83 23.14 -5.96
N ALA A 61 10.97 23.43 -6.95
CA ALA A 61 9.73 22.71 -7.18
C ALA A 61 9.97 21.25 -7.63
N GLU A 62 11.00 21.00 -8.45
CA GLU A 62 11.37 19.65 -8.85
C GLU A 62 11.94 18.86 -7.68
N GLN A 63 12.78 19.48 -6.86
CA GLN A 63 13.35 18.85 -5.67
C GLN A 63 12.26 18.48 -4.65
N ASP A 64 11.27 19.37 -4.43
CA ASP A 64 10.12 19.09 -3.56
C ASP A 64 9.28 17.91 -4.07
N LEU A 65 8.99 17.85 -5.37
CA LEU A 65 8.25 16.74 -5.96
C LEU A 65 9.03 15.42 -5.90
N GLN A 66 10.35 15.45 -6.11
CA GLN A 66 11.20 14.27 -5.95
C GLN A 66 11.22 13.77 -4.51
N ALA A 67 11.31 14.68 -3.52
CA ALA A 67 11.25 14.34 -2.11
C ALA A 67 9.90 13.72 -1.73
N LYS A 68 8.79 14.30 -2.24
CA LYS A 68 7.44 13.74 -2.05
C LYS A 68 7.28 12.37 -2.67
N LEU A 69 7.83 12.14 -3.87
CA LEU A 69 7.85 10.80 -4.48
C LEU A 69 8.66 9.80 -3.68
N ALA A 70 9.84 10.20 -3.19
CA ALA A 70 10.65 9.33 -2.34
C ALA A 70 9.90 8.93 -1.06
N ALA A 71 9.25 9.89 -0.40
CA ALA A 71 8.42 9.62 0.78
C ALA A 71 7.23 8.71 0.46
N GLN A 72 6.53 8.93 -0.66
CA GLN A 72 5.43 8.07 -1.09
C GLN A 72 5.90 6.64 -1.43
N ARG A 73 7.12 6.48 -1.97
CA ARG A 73 7.68 5.15 -2.23
C ARG A 73 7.98 4.41 -0.94
N GLU A 74 8.55 5.08 0.05
CA GLU A 74 8.78 4.50 1.37
C GLU A 74 7.46 4.08 2.04
N ILE A 75 6.42 4.91 1.97
CA ILE A 75 5.08 4.57 2.48
C ILE A 75 4.54 3.36 1.73
N LEU A 76 4.61 3.35 0.38
CA LEU A 76 4.15 2.22 -0.43
C LEU A 76 4.85 0.91 -0.05
N ASP A 77 6.18 0.93 0.12
CA ASP A 77 6.96 -0.25 0.51
C ASP A 77 6.52 -0.78 1.87
N ASN A 78 6.29 0.10 2.86
CA ASN A 78 5.79 -0.28 4.17
C ASN A 78 4.39 -0.90 4.11
N VAL A 79 3.49 -0.32 3.31
CA VAL A 79 2.11 -0.82 3.16
C VAL A 79 2.08 -2.16 2.41
N ILE A 80 2.95 -2.34 1.41
CA ILE A 80 3.14 -3.63 0.74
C ILE A 80 3.64 -4.69 1.72
N GLN A 81 4.60 -4.34 2.58
CA GLN A 81 5.10 -5.25 3.61
C GLN A 81 4.00 -5.65 4.58
N GLN A 82 3.19 -4.69 5.05
CA GLN A 82 2.02 -4.96 5.89
C GLN A 82 1.03 -5.92 5.21
N ARG A 83 0.77 -5.75 3.91
CA ARG A 83 -0.08 -6.69 3.14
C ARG A 83 0.48 -8.10 3.18
N VAL A 84 1.78 -8.27 2.93
CA VAL A 84 2.44 -9.59 2.91
C VAL A 84 2.33 -10.27 4.28
N GLU A 85 2.49 -9.52 5.36
CA GLU A 85 2.34 -10.03 6.73
C GLU A 85 0.91 -10.48 7.02
N LEU A 86 -0.10 -9.71 6.60
CA LEU A 86 -1.51 -10.08 6.73
C LEU A 86 -1.85 -11.32 5.89
N GLU A 87 -1.35 -11.42 4.67
CA GLU A 87 -1.54 -12.59 3.79
C GLU A 87 -0.86 -13.84 4.38
N ALA A 88 0.33 -13.69 4.97
CA ALA A 88 1.02 -14.78 5.67
C ALA A 88 0.29 -15.19 6.96
N GLU A 89 -0.37 -14.26 7.65
CA GLU A 89 -1.21 -14.57 8.80
C GLU A 89 -2.48 -15.32 8.39
N LEU A 90 -3.14 -14.88 7.31
CA LEU A 90 -4.32 -15.54 6.75
C LEU A 90 -4.00 -16.99 6.34
N ALA A 91 -2.85 -17.22 5.69
CA ALA A 91 -2.43 -18.55 5.26
C ALA A 91 -2.30 -19.56 6.42
N LYS A 92 -2.02 -19.10 7.66
CA LYS A 92 -1.98 -19.98 8.85
C LYS A 92 -3.33 -20.56 9.24
N TYR A 93 -4.43 -19.99 8.73
CA TYR A 93 -5.79 -20.48 8.95
C TYR A 93 -6.31 -21.36 7.80
N GLU A 94 -5.59 -21.42 6.68
CA GLU A 94 -5.92 -22.24 5.51
C GLU A 94 -5.25 -23.63 5.53
N ASP A 95 -4.17 -23.80 6.32
CA ASP A 95 -3.47 -25.07 6.62
C ASP A 95 -4.04 -25.83 7.84
#